data_AF-A0A653BMV2-F1
#
_entry.id   AF-A0A653BMV2-F1
#
_cell.length_a   1.000
_cell.length_b   1.000
_cell.length_c   1.000
_cell.angle_alpha   90.00
_cell.angle_beta   90.00
_cell.angle_gamma   90.00
#
_symmetry.space_group_name_H-M   'P 1'
#
loop_
_entity.id
_entity.type
_entity.pdbx_description
1 polymer ?
#
loop_
_entity_poly.entity_id
_entity_poly.type
_entity_poly.pdbx_seq_one_letter_code
_entity_poly.pdbx_strand_id
1 'polypeptide(L)'
;MMRLAFIALSVVISCTFAQPKLDFLSDEYIEQLNSKNLPWKAGRNFERDTSLYNIQRLVSVATINPPSEIETLYHEDNGEELPEEFDARKHWSKCESIKEIRDQSGCGSCWAVSSASVMSDRICIHSDQKNQARISAADILECCVLCKVVVGSCDGGVPFFPFIEWKFLGFVSGGEYNSTNVSIKHVTMVLDGHRSRYSLRSEYKTTFTELVNG
;
A
#
# COMPACT_ATOMS: atom_id res chain seq x y z
N MET A 1 19.35 -60.48 5.49
CA MET A 1 18.79 -59.74 6.64
C MET A 1 19.40 -58.34 6.79
N MET A 2 20.74 -58.21 6.84
CA MET A 2 21.42 -56.91 7.04
C MET A 2 21.10 -55.83 5.96
N ARG A 3 20.99 -56.19 4.68
CA ARG A 3 20.63 -55.24 3.60
C ARG A 3 19.20 -54.67 3.72
N LEU A 4 18.24 -55.48 4.17
CA LEU A 4 16.86 -55.03 4.37
C LEU A 4 16.76 -54.07 5.56
N ALA A 5 17.54 -54.32 6.62
CA ALA A 5 17.63 -53.43 7.78
C ALA A 5 18.23 -52.06 7.41
N PHE A 6 19.27 -52.00 6.58
CA PHE A 6 19.85 -50.74 6.10
C PHE A 6 18.90 -49.95 5.20
N ILE A 7 18.16 -50.62 4.30
CA ILE A 7 17.17 -49.95 3.45
C ILE A 7 16.04 -49.39 4.31
N ALA A 8 15.51 -50.16 5.24
CA ALA A 8 14.47 -49.69 6.17
C ALA A 8 14.95 -48.49 7.00
N LEU A 9 16.18 -48.54 7.52
CA LEU A 9 16.77 -47.43 8.26
C LEU A 9 16.94 -46.18 7.38
N SER A 10 17.40 -46.33 6.14
CA SER A 10 17.52 -45.20 5.21
C SER A 10 16.18 -44.58 4.81
N VAL A 11 15.12 -45.38 4.67
CA VAL A 11 13.76 -44.89 4.37
C VAL A 11 13.19 -44.15 5.56
N VAL A 12 13.35 -44.68 6.78
CA VAL A 12 12.91 -43.99 8.02
C VAL A 12 13.67 -42.68 8.18
N ILE A 13 14.99 -42.67 8.00
CA ILE A 13 15.81 -41.45 8.03
C ILE A 13 15.32 -40.45 6.97
N SER A 14 15.13 -40.87 5.72
CA SER A 14 14.62 -40.00 4.65
C SER A 14 13.23 -39.43 4.95
N CYS A 15 12.32 -40.23 5.54
CA CYS A 15 10.99 -39.77 5.95
C CYS A 15 11.03 -38.84 7.16
N THR A 16 12.00 -38.99 8.08
CA THR A 16 12.17 -38.06 9.21
C THR A 16 12.73 -36.69 8.81
N PHE A 17 13.50 -36.62 7.71
CA PHE A 17 14.05 -35.37 7.20
C PHE A 17 13.20 -34.69 6.12
N ALA A 18 12.22 -35.40 5.54
CA ALA A 18 11.27 -34.82 4.59
C ALA A 18 10.13 -34.12 5.35
N GLN A 19 10.36 -32.88 5.79
CA GLN A 19 9.23 -32.04 6.18
C GLN A 19 8.40 -31.70 4.93
N PRO A 20 7.08 -31.96 4.91
CA PRO A 20 6.24 -31.53 3.81
C PRO A 20 6.33 -30.01 3.70
N LYS A 21 6.68 -29.51 2.52
CA LYS A 21 6.61 -28.08 2.23
C LYS A 21 5.12 -27.72 2.15
N LEU A 22 4.56 -27.26 3.27
CA LEU A 22 3.17 -26.80 3.32
C LEU A 22 2.98 -25.64 2.32
N ASP A 23 1.86 -25.67 1.61
CA ASP A 23 1.45 -24.53 0.80
C ASP A 23 1.12 -23.36 1.74
N PHE A 24 1.61 -22.17 1.41
CA PHE A 24 1.44 -20.97 2.24
C PHE A 24 -0.02 -20.50 2.34
N LEU A 25 -0.91 -20.98 1.47
CA LEU A 25 -2.36 -20.75 1.55
C LEU A 25 -3.16 -21.94 2.11
N SER A 26 -2.49 -23.03 2.52
CA SER A 26 -3.16 -24.22 3.07
C SER A 26 -3.75 -23.96 4.47
N ASP A 27 -4.78 -24.74 4.83
CA ASP A 27 -5.35 -24.69 6.19
C ASP A 27 -4.35 -25.24 7.21
N GLU A 28 -3.56 -26.24 6.82
CA GLU A 28 -2.48 -26.82 7.62
C GLU A 28 -1.41 -25.78 7.98
N TYR A 29 -1.10 -24.85 7.08
CA TYR A 29 -0.17 -23.76 7.37
C TYR A 29 -0.77 -22.77 8.39
N ILE A 30 -2.06 -22.46 8.30
CA ILE A 30 -2.78 -21.64 9.29
C ILE A 30 -2.78 -22.31 10.67
N GLU A 31 -3.08 -23.61 10.72
CA GLU A 31 -3.05 -24.40 11.97
C GLU A 31 -1.64 -24.46 12.56
N GLN A 32 -0.62 -24.64 11.71
CA GLN A 32 0.77 -24.61 12.15
C GLN A 32 1.13 -23.26 12.78
N LEU A 33 0.72 -22.14 12.17
CA LEU A 33 0.93 -20.80 12.73
C LEU A 33 0.19 -20.61 14.06
N ASN A 34 -1.06 -21.04 14.14
CA ASN A 34 -1.89 -20.92 15.35
C ASN A 34 -1.48 -21.88 16.47
N SER A 35 -0.77 -22.96 16.17
CA SER A 35 -0.18 -23.85 17.18
C SER A 35 1.00 -23.20 17.92
N LYS A 36 1.57 -22.13 17.34
CA LYS A 36 2.62 -21.34 17.98
C LYS A 36 1.97 -20.30 18.91
N ASN A 37 2.60 -20.04 20.05
CA ASN A 37 2.17 -19.00 20.99
C ASN A 37 2.57 -17.60 20.49
N LEU A 38 1.98 -17.18 19.37
CA LEU A 38 2.22 -15.88 18.74
C LEU A 38 1.24 -14.82 19.28
N PRO A 39 1.63 -13.54 19.30
CA PRO A 39 0.75 -12.46 19.78
C PRO A 39 -0.39 -12.13 18.80
N TRP A 40 -0.50 -12.84 17.69
CA TRP A 40 -1.51 -12.70 16.65
C TRP A 40 -2.03 -14.08 16.24
N LYS A 41 -3.25 -14.10 15.71
CA LYS A 41 -3.91 -15.31 15.22
C LYS A 41 -3.96 -15.32 13.70
N ALA A 42 -3.50 -16.40 13.07
CA ALA A 42 -3.60 -16.61 11.63
C ALA A 42 -5.04 -16.94 11.23
N GLY A 43 -5.46 -16.38 10.09
CA GLY A 43 -6.75 -16.63 9.46
C GLY A 43 -6.66 -16.52 7.94
N ARG A 44 -7.73 -16.91 7.24
CA ARG A 44 -7.78 -16.90 5.79
C ARG A 44 -8.24 -15.54 5.27
N ASN A 45 -7.37 -14.87 4.51
CA ASN A 45 -7.68 -13.62 3.80
C ASN A 45 -7.75 -13.79 2.27
N PHE A 46 -7.07 -14.79 1.73
CA PHE A 46 -7.05 -15.12 0.29
C PHE A 46 -7.65 -16.51 0.05
N GLU A 47 -8.31 -16.67 -1.10
CA GLU A 47 -8.82 -17.96 -1.56
C GLU A 47 -7.67 -18.94 -1.81
N ARG A 48 -7.93 -20.25 -1.63
CA ARG A 48 -6.89 -21.30 -1.69
C ARG A 48 -6.16 -21.38 -3.03
N ASP A 49 -6.84 -21.03 -4.11
CA ASP A 49 -6.34 -21.07 -5.48
C ASP A 49 -5.75 -19.73 -5.94
N THR A 50 -5.65 -18.73 -5.04
CA THR A 50 -5.00 -17.46 -5.34
C THR A 50 -3.56 -17.72 -5.76
N SER A 51 -3.22 -17.33 -6.99
CA SER A 51 -1.87 -17.56 -7.50
C SER A 51 -0.82 -16.80 -6.68
N LEU A 52 0.37 -17.40 -6.52
CA LEU A 52 1.52 -16.72 -5.92
C LEU A 52 1.84 -15.41 -6.65
N TYR A 53 1.66 -15.38 -7.98
CA TYR A 53 1.84 -14.19 -8.79
C TYR A 53 0.93 -13.03 -8.33
N ASN A 54 -0.37 -13.28 -8.12
CA ASN A 54 -1.30 -12.26 -7.64
C ASN A 54 -0.89 -11.72 -6.27
N ILE A 55 -0.44 -12.60 -5.37
CA ILE A 55 0.00 -12.20 -4.02
C ILE A 55 1.29 -11.38 -4.09
N GLN A 56 2.25 -11.78 -4.93
CA GLN A 56 3.49 -11.02 -5.12
C GLN A 56 3.24 -9.62 -5.69
N ARG A 57 2.26 -9.46 -6.60
CA ARG A 57 1.88 -8.14 -7.12
C ARG A 57 1.38 -7.19 -6.04
N LEU A 58 0.76 -7.68 -4.98
CA LEU A 58 0.31 -6.82 -3.87
C LEU A 58 1.47 -6.19 -3.10
N VAL A 59 2.69 -6.72 -3.24
CA VAL A 59 3.90 -6.33 -2.47
C VAL A 59 4.99 -5.75 -3.39
N SER A 60 4.59 -4.85 -4.30
CA SER A 60 5.50 -4.27 -5.31
C SER A 60 5.95 -2.86 -4.92
N VAL A 61 6.98 -2.77 -4.06
CA VAL A 61 7.60 -1.49 -3.68
C VAL A 61 9.11 -1.54 -3.88
N ALA A 62 9.67 -0.49 -4.46
CA ALA A 62 11.12 -0.33 -4.55
C ALA A 62 11.62 0.53 -3.38
N THR A 63 12.52 -0.04 -2.58
CA THR A 63 13.17 0.65 -1.47
C THR A 63 14.50 1.23 -1.94
N ILE A 64 14.46 2.48 -2.40
CA ILE A 64 15.67 3.27 -2.65
C ILE A 64 15.79 4.34 -1.57
N ASN A 65 17.02 4.69 -1.21
CA ASN A 65 17.24 5.77 -0.25
C ASN A 65 16.75 7.10 -0.86
N PRO A 66 16.05 7.94 -0.08
CA PRO A 66 15.73 9.27 -0.54
C PRO A 66 17.03 10.06 -0.82
N PRO A 67 17.03 10.96 -1.83
CA PRO A 67 18.12 11.90 -2.02
C PRO A 67 18.36 12.74 -0.75
N SER A 68 19.61 13.09 -0.49
CA SER A 68 20.01 13.93 0.67
C SER A 68 19.36 15.31 0.68
N GLU A 69 18.86 15.75 -0.47
CA GLU A 69 18.18 17.01 -0.70
C GLU A 69 16.75 17.02 -0.14
N ILE A 70 16.19 15.86 0.23
CA ILE A 70 14.93 15.81 0.97
C ILE A 70 15.21 16.27 2.41
N GLU A 71 14.65 17.42 2.76
CA GLU A 71 14.75 18.00 4.09
C GLU A 71 14.24 17.02 5.16
N THR A 72 15.11 16.73 6.13
CA THR A 72 14.72 16.00 7.33
C THR A 72 14.15 16.98 8.34
N LEU A 73 12.89 16.77 8.73
CA LEU A 73 12.25 17.58 9.77
C LEU A 73 12.62 17.04 11.15
N TYR A 74 13.37 17.85 11.91
CA TYR A 74 13.69 17.58 13.29
C TYR A 74 12.64 18.25 14.19
N HIS A 75 12.13 17.50 15.16
CA HIS A 75 11.28 18.04 16.22
C HIS A 75 12.12 18.04 17.50
N GLU A 76 12.29 19.21 18.12
CA GLU A 76 12.95 19.28 19.42
C GLU A 76 12.11 18.50 20.44
N ASP A 77 12.77 17.66 21.23
CA ASP A 77 12.14 17.06 22.39
C ASP A 77 11.89 18.17 23.41
N ASN A 78 10.64 18.61 23.48
CA ASN A 78 10.17 19.66 24.39
C ASN A 78 9.91 19.11 25.80
N GLY A 79 10.23 17.84 26.08
CA GLY A 79 9.97 17.17 27.35
C GLY A 79 8.50 16.80 27.56
N GLU A 80 7.65 16.90 26.52
CA GLU A 80 6.28 16.41 26.60
C GLU A 80 6.26 14.88 26.52
N GLU A 81 5.62 14.25 27.50
CA GLU A 81 5.41 12.80 27.48
C GLU A 81 4.38 12.45 26.39
N LEU A 82 4.81 11.63 25.43
CA LEU A 82 3.91 11.06 24.44
C LEU A 82 2.92 10.08 25.11
N PRO A 83 1.67 10.00 24.63
CA PRO A 83 0.69 9.09 25.21
C PRO A 83 1.11 7.63 24.97
N GLU A 84 0.79 6.76 25.95
CA GLU A 84 1.02 5.31 25.84
C GLU A 84 0.27 4.70 24.64
N GLU A 85 -0.90 5.23 24.31
CA GLU A 85 -1.68 4.84 23.14
C GLU A 85 -2.10 6.05 22.31
N PHE A 86 -1.97 5.94 20.98
CA PHE A 86 -2.42 6.95 20.04
C PHE A 86 -3.19 6.33 18.88
N ASP A 87 -4.36 6.91 18.56
CA ASP A 87 -5.17 6.53 17.41
C ASP A 87 -5.60 7.79 16.66
N ALA A 88 -5.05 7.98 15.46
CA ALA A 88 -5.33 9.13 14.59
C ALA A 88 -6.84 9.30 14.31
N ARG A 89 -7.60 8.19 14.23
CA ARG A 89 -9.05 8.22 13.98
C ARG A 89 -9.83 8.80 15.16
N LYS A 90 -9.30 8.68 16.37
CA LYS A 90 -9.88 9.28 17.58
C LYS A 90 -9.48 10.75 17.70
N HIS A 91 -8.20 11.05 17.46
CA HIS A 91 -7.66 12.40 17.60
C HIS A 91 -8.21 13.37 16.54
N TRP A 92 -8.22 12.96 15.27
CA TRP A 92 -8.78 13.72 14.15
C TRP A 92 -10.09 13.10 13.67
N SER A 93 -11.04 12.97 14.60
CA SER A 93 -12.29 12.22 14.40
C SER A 93 -13.21 12.74 13.28
N LYS A 94 -13.05 14.00 12.84
CA LYS A 94 -13.80 14.60 11.73
C LYS A 94 -13.12 14.39 10.37
N CYS A 95 -11.91 13.82 10.34
CA CYS A 95 -11.26 13.43 9.10
C CYS A 95 -11.71 12.03 8.69
N GLU A 96 -12.70 11.97 7.80
CA GLU A 96 -13.24 10.70 7.32
C GLU A 96 -12.21 9.89 6.53
N SER A 97 -11.21 10.55 5.94
CA SER A 97 -10.16 9.87 5.17
C SER A 97 -9.30 8.94 6.03
N ILE A 98 -9.08 9.27 7.31
CA ILE A 98 -8.24 8.46 8.23
C ILE A 98 -8.92 7.12 8.57
N LYS A 99 -10.25 7.05 8.41
CA LYS A 99 -11.05 5.82 8.63
C LYS A 99 -11.19 4.99 7.34
N GLU A 100 -10.82 5.56 6.20
CA GLU A 100 -11.03 4.99 4.87
C GLU A 100 -9.99 3.90 4.60
N ILE A 101 -10.45 2.74 4.14
CA ILE A 101 -9.59 1.64 3.70
C ILE A 101 -9.73 1.54 2.19
N ARG A 102 -8.63 1.78 1.48
CA ARG A 102 -8.58 1.78 0.01
C ARG A 102 -8.10 0.46 -0.55
N ASP A 103 -8.61 0.08 -1.72
CA ASP A 103 -8.22 -1.15 -2.41
C ASP A 103 -7.34 -0.87 -3.63
N GLN A 104 -6.14 -1.44 -3.65
CA GLN A 104 -5.21 -1.35 -4.79
C GLN A 104 -5.54 -2.36 -5.91
N SER A 105 -6.49 -3.27 -5.68
CA SER A 105 -6.88 -4.36 -6.58
C SER A 105 -5.70 -5.25 -6.97
N GLY A 106 -5.75 -5.89 -8.14
CA GLY A 106 -4.68 -6.76 -8.67
C GLY A 106 -3.45 -6.02 -9.19
N CYS A 107 -3.22 -4.78 -8.75
CA CYS A 107 -2.16 -3.89 -9.23
C CYS A 107 -1.13 -3.63 -8.11
N GLY A 108 0.16 -3.56 -8.45
CA GLY A 108 1.24 -3.15 -7.54
C GLY A 108 1.26 -1.65 -7.28
N SER A 109 0.10 -1.04 -7.03
CA SER A 109 -0.09 0.40 -6.83
C SER A 109 -0.09 0.82 -5.36
N CYS A 110 0.31 -0.06 -4.43
CA CYS A 110 0.37 0.25 -3.00
C CYS A 110 1.07 1.57 -2.70
N TRP A 111 2.17 1.87 -3.40
CA TRP A 111 2.94 3.10 -3.28
C TRP A 111 2.14 4.37 -3.65
N ALA A 112 1.24 4.27 -4.63
CA ALA A 112 0.37 5.36 -5.05
C ALA A 112 -0.85 5.50 -4.14
N VAL A 113 -1.49 4.37 -3.79
CA VAL A 113 -2.66 4.32 -2.91
C VAL A 113 -2.32 4.81 -1.51
N SER A 114 -1.20 4.36 -0.93
CA SER A 114 -0.75 4.80 0.40
C SER A 114 -0.41 6.30 0.39
N SER A 115 0.26 6.79 -0.65
CA SER A 115 0.60 8.21 -0.78
C SER A 115 -0.66 9.07 -0.86
N ALA A 116 -1.61 8.70 -1.73
CA ALA A 116 -2.89 9.40 -1.84
C ALA A 116 -3.69 9.41 -0.53
N SER A 117 -3.66 8.31 0.22
CA SER A 117 -4.33 8.20 1.52
C SER A 117 -3.71 9.18 2.54
N VAL A 118 -2.38 9.15 2.71
CA VAL A 118 -1.66 10.06 3.62
C VAL A 118 -1.84 11.52 3.22
N MET A 119 -1.81 11.84 1.93
CA MET A 119 -2.04 13.20 1.45
C MET A 119 -3.45 13.68 1.79
N SER A 120 -4.47 12.84 1.58
CA SER A 120 -5.87 13.14 1.93
C SER A 120 -6.02 13.42 3.43
N ASP A 121 -5.41 12.58 4.27
CA ASP A 121 -5.42 12.74 5.72
C ASP A 121 -4.78 14.06 6.15
N ARG A 122 -3.59 14.37 5.61
CA ARG A 122 -2.87 15.59 5.96
C ARG A 122 -3.60 16.86 5.50
N ILE A 123 -4.27 16.83 4.35
CA ILE A 123 -5.13 17.95 3.92
C ILE A 123 -6.22 18.22 4.96
N CYS A 124 -6.88 17.15 5.43
CA CYS A 124 -7.90 17.30 6.45
C CYS A 124 -7.34 17.77 7.80
N ILE A 125 -6.27 17.15 8.30
CA ILE A 125 -5.63 17.50 9.57
C ILE A 125 -5.22 18.97 9.60
N HIS A 126 -4.57 19.44 8.53
CA HIS A 126 -4.02 20.80 8.48
C HIS A 126 -5.05 21.88 8.12
N SER A 127 -6.26 21.51 7.67
CA SER A 127 -7.37 22.43 7.41
C SER A 127 -8.35 22.54 8.59
N ASP A 128 -7.91 22.26 9.82
CA ASP A 128 -8.76 22.13 11.00
C ASP A 128 -9.93 21.15 10.81
N GLN A 129 -9.69 20.08 10.07
CA GLN A 129 -10.67 19.04 9.73
C GLN A 129 -11.84 19.53 8.86
N LYS A 130 -11.68 20.64 8.12
CA LYS A 130 -12.72 21.22 7.24
C LYS A 130 -12.62 20.70 5.80
N ASN A 131 -11.42 20.51 5.29
CA ASN A 131 -11.20 20.06 3.92
C ASN A 131 -11.19 18.53 3.86
N GLN A 132 -12.22 17.95 3.25
CA GLN A 132 -12.39 16.50 3.12
C GLN A 132 -11.97 15.99 1.74
N ALA A 133 -11.10 16.70 1.02
CA ALA A 133 -10.63 16.27 -0.29
C ALA A 133 -9.92 14.89 -0.22
N ARG A 134 -10.20 14.05 -1.22
CA ARG A 134 -9.50 12.78 -1.45
C ARG A 134 -8.55 12.97 -2.62
N ILE A 135 -7.27 12.74 -2.42
CA ILE A 135 -6.29 12.72 -3.52
C ILE A 135 -6.48 11.45 -4.35
N SER A 136 -6.42 11.61 -5.67
CA SER A 136 -6.57 10.53 -6.65
C SER A 136 -5.34 9.63 -6.67
N ALA A 137 -5.49 8.39 -6.18
CA ALA A 137 -4.45 7.37 -6.34
C ALA A 137 -4.16 7.06 -7.82
N ALA A 138 -5.16 7.18 -8.70
CA ALA A 138 -5.01 6.98 -10.14
C ALA A 138 -4.16 8.08 -10.79
N ASP A 139 -4.32 9.35 -10.37
CA ASP A 139 -3.49 10.44 -10.88
C ASP A 139 -2.02 10.26 -10.46
N ILE A 140 -1.77 9.82 -9.22
CA ILE A 140 -0.42 9.45 -8.78
C ILE A 140 0.13 8.28 -9.61
N LEU A 141 -0.68 7.24 -9.82
CA LEU A 141 -0.26 6.04 -10.54
C LEU A 141 0.11 6.32 -12.00
N GLU A 142 -0.69 7.13 -12.69
CA GLU A 142 -0.61 7.32 -14.14
C GLU A 142 0.09 8.60 -14.57
N CYS A 143 -0.09 9.68 -13.81
CA CYS A 143 0.39 11.01 -14.20
C CYS A 143 1.63 11.47 -13.44
N CYS A 144 2.05 10.76 -12.37
CA CYS A 144 3.26 11.13 -11.65
C CYS A 144 4.49 11.00 -12.57
N VAL A 145 5.12 12.13 -12.88
CA VAL A 145 6.27 12.20 -13.78
C VAL A 145 7.53 11.71 -13.07
N LEU A 146 7.75 12.15 -11.82
CA LEU A 146 8.92 11.77 -11.02
C LEU A 146 8.88 10.31 -10.57
N CYS A 147 7.69 9.72 -10.45
CA CYS A 147 7.54 8.35 -9.97
C CYS A 147 8.00 7.29 -10.99
N LYS A 148 8.16 7.64 -12.26
CA LYS A 148 8.50 6.70 -13.35
C LYS A 148 10.01 6.50 -13.56
N VAL A 149 10.85 7.07 -12.70
CA VAL A 149 12.31 7.08 -12.87
C VAL A 149 12.94 5.69 -12.65
N VAL A 150 12.35 4.84 -11.79
CA VAL A 150 12.93 3.53 -11.42
C VAL A 150 11.99 2.39 -11.80
N VAL A 151 10.83 2.33 -11.14
CA VAL A 151 9.71 1.43 -11.40
C VAL A 151 8.44 2.24 -11.17
N GLY A 152 7.38 1.98 -11.92
CA GLY A 152 6.14 2.74 -11.83
C GLY A 152 4.93 1.92 -12.22
N SER A 153 3.77 2.58 -12.21
CA SER A 153 2.49 1.93 -12.53
C SER A 153 2.22 0.73 -11.61
N CYS A 154 1.64 -0.35 -12.15
CA CYS A 154 1.29 -1.55 -11.40
C CYS A 154 2.46 -2.52 -11.16
N ASP A 155 3.67 -2.20 -11.59
CA ASP A 155 4.86 -3.04 -11.37
C ASP A 155 5.64 -2.62 -10.12
N GLY A 156 5.14 -1.58 -9.43
CA GLY A 156 5.66 -1.04 -8.19
C GLY A 156 6.13 0.39 -8.32
N GLY A 157 6.62 0.94 -7.22
CA GLY A 157 7.02 2.34 -7.16
C GLY A 157 7.83 2.68 -5.92
N VAL A 158 8.33 3.91 -5.89
CA VAL A 158 9.13 4.43 -4.79
C VAL A 158 8.29 5.46 -4.02
N PRO A 159 7.97 5.24 -2.74
CA PRO A 159 6.98 6.03 -2.02
C PRO A 159 7.29 7.52 -1.83
N PHE A 160 8.55 7.97 -1.88
CA PHE A 160 8.85 9.40 -1.66
C PHE A 160 8.63 10.27 -2.92
N PHE A 161 8.69 9.72 -4.14
CA PHE A 161 8.49 10.51 -5.36
C PHE A 161 7.11 11.17 -5.44
N PRO A 162 5.99 10.50 -5.09
CA PRO A 162 4.69 11.15 -4.99
C PRO A 162 4.70 12.39 -4.10
N PHE A 163 5.36 12.35 -2.94
CA PHE A 163 5.40 13.50 -2.03
C PHE A 163 6.22 14.67 -2.60
N ILE A 164 7.33 14.37 -3.28
CA ILE A 164 8.10 15.39 -4.01
C ILE A 164 7.22 16.03 -5.08
N GLU A 165 6.56 15.23 -5.92
CA GLU A 165 5.73 15.77 -7.00
C GLU A 165 4.53 16.53 -6.47
N TRP A 166 3.90 16.06 -5.39
CA TRP A 166 2.80 16.76 -4.73
C TRP A 166 3.18 18.16 -4.25
N LYS A 167 4.40 18.33 -3.75
CA LYS A 167 4.94 19.64 -3.33
C LYS A 167 5.05 20.61 -4.51
N PHE A 168 5.44 20.14 -5.70
CA PHE A 168 5.78 21.02 -6.84
C PHE A 168 4.68 21.15 -7.89
N LEU A 169 3.96 20.07 -8.20
CA LEU A 169 2.96 20.01 -9.26
C LEU A 169 1.54 19.78 -8.72
N GLY A 170 1.42 19.17 -7.55
CA GLY A 170 0.14 18.75 -6.99
C GLY A 170 -0.45 17.52 -7.69
N PHE A 171 -1.56 17.04 -7.14
CA PHE A 171 -2.39 15.98 -7.71
C PHE A 171 -3.85 16.39 -7.66
N VAL A 172 -4.67 15.79 -8.52
CA VAL A 172 -6.11 16.06 -8.54
C VAL A 172 -6.86 15.22 -7.51
N SER A 173 -8.10 15.60 -7.19
CA SER A 173 -8.97 14.81 -6.32
C SER A 173 -9.48 13.54 -7.02
N GLY A 174 -9.65 12.42 -6.31
CA GLY A 174 -10.26 11.21 -6.84
C GLY A 174 -10.64 10.23 -5.73
N GLY A 175 -11.74 9.50 -5.92
CA GLY A 175 -12.29 8.56 -4.94
C GLY A 175 -12.15 7.09 -5.34
N GLU A 176 -12.76 6.22 -4.53
CA GLU A 176 -12.82 4.77 -4.75
C GLU A 176 -13.45 4.39 -6.09
N TYR A 177 -13.12 3.19 -6.59
CA TYR A 177 -13.69 2.62 -7.81
C TYR A 177 -15.23 2.75 -7.84
N ASN A 178 -15.76 3.29 -8.94
CA ASN A 178 -17.21 3.47 -9.15
C ASN A 178 -17.91 4.39 -8.11
N SER A 179 -17.16 5.25 -7.41
CA SER A 179 -17.75 6.29 -6.55
C SER A 179 -18.11 7.53 -7.37
N THR A 180 -19.32 8.07 -7.13
CA THR A 180 -19.81 9.30 -7.78
C THR A 180 -19.54 10.56 -6.96
N ASN A 181 -18.96 10.41 -5.76
CA ASN A 181 -18.86 11.47 -4.76
C ASN A 181 -17.62 12.37 -4.94
N VAL A 182 -16.89 12.21 -6.05
CA VAL A 182 -15.69 13.01 -6.36
C VAL A 182 -15.76 13.50 -7.81
N SER A 183 -15.41 14.76 -8.02
CA SER A 183 -15.67 15.51 -9.26
C SER A 183 -14.88 15.05 -10.49
N ILE A 184 -13.86 14.21 -10.31
CA ILE A 184 -12.96 13.77 -11.38
C ILE A 184 -13.13 12.27 -11.56
N LYS A 185 -13.63 11.91 -12.74
CA LYS A 185 -13.95 10.53 -13.12
C LYS A 185 -12.67 9.69 -13.24
N HIS A 186 -12.75 8.49 -12.69
CA HIS A 186 -11.80 7.39 -12.80
C HIS A 186 -11.07 7.32 -14.13
N VAL A 187 -9.74 7.13 -14.06
CA VAL A 187 -9.10 6.23 -15.01
C VAL A 187 -9.23 4.82 -14.45
N THR A 188 -9.86 3.97 -15.24
CA THR A 188 -10.12 2.57 -14.92
C THR A 188 -8.79 1.83 -14.73
N MET A 189 -8.50 1.32 -13.52
CA MET A 189 -7.44 0.33 -13.28
C MET A 189 -7.85 -1.06 -13.81
N VAL A 190 -8.28 -1.14 -15.07
CA VAL A 190 -8.48 -2.42 -15.79
C VAL A 190 -7.27 -2.57 -16.70
N LEU A 191 -6.56 -3.68 -16.50
CA LEU A 191 -5.49 -4.13 -17.39
C LEU A 191 -6.13 -4.52 -18.72
N ASP A 192 -6.41 -3.55 -19.59
CA ASP A 192 -6.73 -3.82 -20.99
C ASP A 192 -5.65 -3.18 -21.88
N GLY A 193 -5.03 -4.00 -22.72
CA GLY A 193 -3.76 -3.76 -23.41
C GLY A 193 -3.78 -2.72 -24.52
N HIS A 194 -4.52 -1.62 -24.39
CA HIS A 194 -4.61 -0.59 -25.41
C HIS A 194 -4.29 0.82 -24.87
N ARG A 195 -3.13 1.30 -25.32
CA ARG A 195 -2.66 2.70 -25.38
C ARG A 195 -3.79 3.74 -25.27
N SER A 196 -3.98 4.28 -24.07
CA SER A 196 -4.91 5.38 -23.82
C SER A 196 -4.42 6.67 -24.49
N ARG A 197 -5.25 7.23 -25.38
CA ARG A 197 -5.08 8.58 -25.94
C ARG A 197 -5.57 9.60 -24.91
N TYR A 198 -4.73 10.59 -24.62
CA TYR A 198 -5.01 11.67 -23.68
C TYR A 198 -6.01 12.67 -24.25
N SER A 199 -7.05 12.98 -23.49
CA SER A 199 -7.72 14.28 -23.55
C SER A 199 -7.30 15.04 -22.29
N LEU A 200 -6.36 15.98 -22.44
CA LEU A 200 -6.00 16.92 -21.39
C LEU A 200 -7.18 17.88 -21.21
N ARG A 201 -8.09 17.57 -20.28
CA ARG A 201 -8.95 18.62 -19.73
C ARG A 201 -8.12 19.34 -18.66
N SER A 202 -7.89 20.62 -18.89
CA SER A 202 -7.28 21.53 -17.92
C SER A 202 -8.16 21.53 -16.66
N GLU A 203 -7.75 20.79 -15.64
CA GLU A 203 -8.37 20.80 -14.32
C GLU A 203 -7.24 21.01 -13.30
N TYR A 204 -7.50 21.93 -12.36
CA TYR A 204 -6.49 22.50 -11.46
C TYR A 204 -5.90 21.41 -10.56
N LYS A 205 -4.62 21.07 -10.77
CA LYS A 205 -3.84 20.33 -9.77
C LYS A 205 -3.65 21.24 -8.56
N THR A 206 -3.83 20.69 -7.36
CA THR A 206 -3.72 21.49 -6.14
C THR A 206 -2.53 21.00 -5.32
N THR A 207 -1.67 21.93 -4.94
CA THR A 207 -0.53 21.68 -4.06
C THR A 207 -0.99 21.62 -2.60
N PHE A 208 -0.19 20.98 -1.73
CA PHE A 208 -0.50 20.92 -0.29
C PHE A 208 -0.73 22.31 0.32
N THR A 209 0.08 23.29 -0.05
CA THR A 209 -0.02 24.68 0.43
C THR A 209 -1.33 25.36 0.03
N GLU A 210 -1.89 25.04 -1.12
CA GLU A 210 -3.16 25.63 -1.60
C GLU A 210 -4.38 25.01 -0.90
N LEU A 211 -4.32 23.71 -0.55
CA LEU A 211 -5.44 23.01 0.11
C LEU A 211 -5.55 23.28 1.61
N VAL A 212 -4.46 23.71 2.24
CA VAL A 212 -4.38 23.98 3.68
C VAL A 212 -4.72 25.44 4.00
N ASN A 213 -4.41 26.38 3.12
CA ASN A 213 -4.58 27.82 3.37
C ASN A 213 -5.87 28.44 2.79
N GLY A 214 -6.73 27.63 2.16
CA GLY A 214 -8.03 28.05 1.61
C GLY A 214 -9.19 27.65 2.52
#